data_AF-A0A3M2GQD0-F1
#
_entry.id   AF-A0A3M2GQD0-F1
#
_cell.length_a   1.000
_cell.length_b   1.000
_cell.length_c   1.000
_cell.angle_alpha   90.00
_cell.angle_beta   90.00
_cell.angle_gamma   90.00
#
_symmetry.space_group_name_H-M   'P 1'
#
loop_
_entity.id
_entity.type
_entity.pdbx_description
1 polymer ?
#
loop_
_entity_poly.entity_id
_entity_poly.type
_entity_poly.pdbx_seq_one_letter_code
_entity_poly.pdbx_strand_id
1 'polypeptide(L)'
;MLKDINLCQGSPAEFPVTEIPDIPVTDMSPVLNNSERKVPKRPGEKNPTVPVQSRIYFTRRNRAMPVVDQQVFTSTSREQVALDYYSLAFSRNQGVLSRLEQERLRNVCVGIPGMGSMGSHHLMTLARTGICHFRIADFKDFDVVNMAAHCGAEGPVLGRNKAEVMAEKVTRINPDANLTVFNEPISDSNVDAFLKGIHILIDGLDMFTPDTRRLLYHRAQRQGKYVILAAPAGFGAALQIFAPGGLSLDEFYGFRDEMSYEEKMLRFLVGLTPGGMHYRYMRKNSIDWTIRVMPTLSIACRLASALAATEAVNLLLRRKPVKAVPHYLHFDPYLRKLRKGYLWLGYRNPIQRLRYLYARLVLFRDIV
;
A
#
# COMPACT_ATOMS: atom_id res chain seq x y z
N MET A 1 -6.02 -41.72 -3.25
CA MET A 1 -4.98 -42.68 -2.82
C MET A 1 -3.65 -42.06 -3.21
N LEU A 2 -2.94 -41.50 -2.22
CA LEU A 2 -1.65 -40.80 -2.38
C LEU A 2 -0.53 -41.79 -2.71
N LYS A 3 0.36 -41.40 -3.65
CA LYS A 3 1.74 -41.89 -3.98
C LYS A 3 1.96 -41.46 -5.44
N ASP A 4 2.98 -40.72 -5.87
CA ASP A 4 4.34 -40.49 -5.38
C ASP A 4 4.83 -39.10 -5.87
N ILE A 5 5.37 -38.28 -4.96
CA ILE A 5 6.23 -37.14 -5.32
C ILE A 5 7.61 -37.49 -4.77
N ASN A 6 8.53 -37.83 -5.68
CA ASN A 6 9.94 -38.07 -5.36
C ASN A 6 10.60 -36.75 -4.94
N LEU A 7 10.92 -36.66 -3.65
CA LEU A 7 11.82 -35.65 -3.10
C LEU A 7 13.26 -36.04 -3.45
N CYS A 8 13.95 -35.18 -4.20
CA CYS A 8 15.39 -35.27 -4.41
C CYS A 8 16.12 -35.25 -3.06
N GLN A 9 16.72 -36.38 -2.68
CA GLN A 9 17.72 -36.44 -1.63
C GLN A 9 19.06 -35.93 -2.18
N GLY A 10 19.34 -34.65 -1.93
CA GLY A 10 20.69 -34.09 -2.00
C GLY A 10 21.29 -34.01 -0.60
N SER A 11 22.51 -34.52 -0.43
CA SER A 11 23.33 -34.37 0.78
C SER A 11 23.41 -32.89 1.20
N PRO A 12 23.32 -32.56 2.51
CA PRO A 12 23.46 -31.18 2.96
C PRO A 12 24.90 -30.71 2.76
N ALA A 13 25.10 -29.73 1.89
CA ALA A 13 26.34 -28.99 1.83
C ALA A 13 26.51 -28.23 3.15
N GLU A 14 27.55 -28.56 3.91
CA GLU A 14 28.00 -27.79 5.07
C GLU A 14 28.43 -26.40 4.61
N PHE A 15 27.59 -25.40 4.88
CA PHE A 15 28.00 -24.00 4.78
C PHE A 15 28.75 -23.65 6.07
N PRO A 16 29.97 -23.06 6.00
CA PRO A 16 30.65 -22.61 7.19
C PRO A 16 29.82 -21.49 7.83
N VAL A 17 29.36 -21.73 9.05
CA VAL A 17 28.75 -20.72 9.92
C VAL A 17 29.86 -19.74 10.28
N THR A 18 29.99 -18.64 9.54
CA THR A 18 30.76 -17.50 10.02
C THR A 18 30.03 -16.94 11.25
N GLU A 19 30.66 -17.06 12.41
CA GLU A 19 30.23 -16.43 13.66
C GLU A 19 29.89 -14.96 13.40
N ILE A 20 28.64 -14.60 13.71
CA ILE A 20 28.24 -13.21 13.81
C ILE A 20 28.99 -12.67 15.04
N PRO A 21 29.84 -11.63 14.93
CA PRO A 21 30.51 -11.09 16.10
C PRO A 21 29.46 -10.59 17.09
N ASP A 22 29.60 -11.01 18.35
CA ASP A 22 28.77 -10.55 19.47
C ASP A 22 28.80 -9.02 19.49
N ILE A 23 27.65 -8.40 19.23
CA ILE A 23 27.46 -6.98 19.48
C ILE A 23 27.38 -6.85 21.00
N PRO A 24 28.30 -6.12 21.66
CA PRO A 24 28.21 -5.94 23.10
C PRO A 24 26.91 -5.21 23.41
N VAL A 25 26.01 -5.91 24.12
CA VAL A 25 24.86 -5.30 24.77
C VAL A 25 25.43 -4.39 25.85
N THR A 26 25.53 -3.10 25.56
CA THR A 26 25.78 -2.10 26.61
C THR A 26 24.62 -2.18 27.59
N ASP A 27 24.98 -2.58 28.81
CA ASP A 27 24.16 -2.58 30.01
C ASP A 27 23.35 -1.27 30.12
N MET A 28 22.05 -1.33 29.85
CA MET A 28 21.10 -0.27 30.16
C MET A 28 20.48 -0.50 31.54
N SER A 29 21.33 -0.68 32.54
CA SER A 29 20.99 -0.37 33.92
C SER A 29 20.64 1.12 34.02
N PRO A 30 19.53 1.51 34.68
CA PRO A 30 19.21 2.91 34.86
C PRO A 30 20.27 3.57 35.74
N VAL A 31 21.04 4.48 35.15
CA VAL A 31 21.87 5.43 35.90
C VAL A 31 20.92 6.36 36.64
N LEU A 32 20.59 6.01 37.88
CA LEU A 32 19.97 6.90 38.86
C LEU A 32 21.00 7.98 39.22
N ASN A 33 21.00 9.07 38.46
CA ASN A 33 21.78 10.24 38.81
C ASN A 33 21.00 11.04 39.86
N ASN A 34 21.41 10.89 41.12
CA ASN A 34 20.99 11.75 42.24
C ASN A 34 21.61 13.14 42.02
N SER A 35 20.86 14.05 41.38
CA SER A 35 21.08 15.49 41.52
C SER A 35 19.81 16.13 42.05
N GLU A 36 19.85 16.46 43.33
CA GLU A 36 18.82 17.22 44.03
C GLU A 36 18.56 18.56 43.32
N ARG A 37 17.39 18.71 42.70
CA ARG A 37 16.78 20.03 42.50
C ARG A 37 15.56 20.12 43.40
N LYS A 38 15.72 20.89 44.48
CA LYS A 38 14.67 21.26 45.43
C LYS A 38 13.51 21.94 44.69
N VAL A 39 12.36 21.28 44.66
CA VAL A 39 11.06 21.92 44.39
C VAL A 39 10.35 22.09 45.74
N PRO A 40 9.84 23.29 46.09
CA PRO A 40 9.29 23.54 47.42
C PRO A 40 7.98 22.77 47.65
N LYS A 41 7.91 22.07 48.79
CA LYS A 41 6.71 21.34 49.26
C LYS A 41 5.60 22.32 49.68
N ARG A 42 4.36 22.03 49.32
CA ARG A 42 3.18 22.52 50.06
C ARG A 42 2.98 21.63 51.29
N PRO A 43 2.68 22.17 52.48
CA PRO A 43 2.45 21.35 53.67
C PRO A 43 1.03 20.78 53.66
N GLY A 44 0.85 19.47 53.86
CA GLY A 44 -0.47 18.95 54.29
C GLY A 44 -0.94 17.54 53.92
N GLU A 45 -0.21 16.71 53.16
CA GLU A 45 -0.73 15.37 52.80
C GLU A 45 0.16 14.22 53.29
N LYS A 46 -0.45 13.33 54.10
CA LYS A 46 0.11 12.05 54.54
C LYS A 46 -0.13 11.00 53.45
N ASN A 47 0.92 10.37 52.95
CA ASN A 47 0.80 9.19 52.08
C ASN A 47 0.61 7.92 52.93
N PRO A 48 -0.40 7.07 52.65
CA PRO A 48 -0.38 5.70 53.14
C PRO A 48 0.56 4.86 52.26
N THR A 49 1.43 4.10 52.92
CA THR A 49 2.32 3.09 52.35
C THR A 49 1.52 1.90 51.82
N VAL A 50 1.75 1.51 50.56
CA VAL A 50 1.34 0.19 50.03
C VAL A 50 2.57 -0.47 49.40
N PRO A 51 2.96 -1.68 49.81
CA PRO A 51 4.10 -2.37 49.21
C PRO A 51 3.71 -3.00 47.87
N VAL A 52 4.59 -2.85 46.88
CA VAL A 52 4.50 -3.51 45.57
C VAL A 52 5.06 -4.92 45.69
N GLN A 53 4.21 -5.93 45.51
CA GLN A 53 4.64 -7.28 45.13
C GLN A 53 3.76 -7.78 43.98
N SER A 54 4.32 -7.80 42.77
CA SER A 54 3.71 -8.45 41.60
C SER A 54 4.21 -9.89 41.47
N ARG A 55 3.39 -10.85 41.91
CA ARG A 55 3.44 -12.24 41.46
C ARG A 55 2.06 -12.61 40.92
N ILE A 56 1.96 -12.72 39.60
CA ILE A 56 0.76 -13.16 38.91
C ILE A 56 0.66 -14.68 39.08
N TYR A 57 -0.30 -15.13 39.89
CA TYR A 57 -0.77 -16.52 39.88
C TYR A 57 -2.18 -16.55 39.31
N PHE A 58 -2.37 -17.29 38.22
CA PHE A 58 -3.69 -17.67 37.71
C PHE A 58 -4.38 -18.56 38.75
N THR A 59 -5.42 -18.06 39.42
CA THR A 59 -6.35 -18.90 40.16
C THR A 59 -7.79 -18.60 39.76
N ARG A 60 -8.45 -19.63 39.25
CA ARG A 60 -9.87 -19.67 38.87
C ARG A 60 -10.70 -19.62 40.16
N ARG A 61 -11.39 -18.50 40.43
CA ARG A 61 -12.42 -18.43 41.48
C ARG A 61 -13.66 -17.71 40.96
N ASN A 62 -14.77 -18.44 40.91
CA ASN A 62 -16.12 -17.91 40.77
C ASN A 62 -16.36 -16.81 41.82
N ARG A 63 -16.63 -15.59 41.36
CA ARG A 63 -17.32 -14.56 42.13
C ARG A 63 -18.47 -14.04 41.28
N ALA A 64 -19.67 -14.11 41.83
CA ALA A 64 -20.87 -13.53 41.24
C ALA A 64 -20.63 -12.05 40.92
N MET A 65 -21.04 -11.62 39.72
CA MET A 65 -20.97 -10.23 39.30
C MET A 65 -22.00 -9.41 40.08
N PRO A 66 -21.70 -8.15 40.44
CA PRO A 66 -22.71 -7.27 41.00
C PRO A 66 -23.80 -7.02 39.96
N VAL A 67 -25.05 -7.21 40.36
CA VAL A 67 -26.24 -6.85 39.57
C VAL A 67 -26.22 -5.35 39.38
N VAL A 68 -25.99 -4.91 38.14
CA VAL A 68 -26.19 -3.52 37.75
C VAL A 68 -27.68 -3.29 37.63
N ASP A 69 -28.15 -2.27 38.33
CA ASP A 69 -29.54 -1.86 38.46
C ASP A 69 -30.23 -1.75 37.08
N GLN A 70 -31.16 -2.67 36.83
CA GLN A 70 -32.00 -2.71 35.64
C GLN A 70 -33.18 -1.75 35.82
N GLN A 71 -32.94 -0.45 35.95
CA GLN A 71 -34.02 0.53 35.89
C GLN A 71 -33.45 1.92 35.61
N VAL A 72 -33.56 2.32 34.34
CA VAL A 72 -33.72 3.68 33.76
C VAL A 72 -33.11 3.63 32.36
N PHE A 73 -33.88 3.06 31.42
CA PHE A 73 -33.85 3.36 29.98
C PHE A 73 -35.18 2.84 29.41
N THR A 74 -36.28 3.45 29.85
CA THR A 74 -37.60 3.19 29.30
C THR A 74 -37.82 4.06 28.06
N SER A 75 -38.24 3.41 26.97
CA SER A 75 -38.87 3.99 25.77
C SER A 75 -38.02 4.82 24.80
N THR A 76 -36.88 4.30 24.35
CA THR A 76 -36.52 4.52 22.93
C THR A 76 -37.04 3.32 22.15
N SER A 77 -37.84 3.60 21.14
CA SER A 77 -38.66 2.65 20.40
C SER A 77 -37.90 1.40 19.96
N ARG A 78 -38.57 0.25 19.99
CA ARG A 78 -38.15 -1.00 19.32
C ARG A 78 -38.03 -0.87 17.78
N GLU A 79 -38.12 0.36 17.26
CA GLU A 79 -37.74 0.81 15.92
C GLU A 79 -36.27 1.30 15.86
N GLN A 80 -35.43 0.89 16.81
CA GLN A 80 -33.99 1.07 16.70
C GLN A 80 -33.46 0.09 15.63
N VAL A 81 -33.57 0.55 14.38
CA VAL A 81 -32.89 0.13 13.15
C VAL A 81 -32.06 -1.13 13.33
N ALA A 82 -32.50 -2.25 12.76
CA ALA A 82 -31.58 -3.32 12.41
C ALA A 82 -30.50 -2.68 11.51
N LEU A 83 -29.35 -2.32 12.10
CA LEU A 83 -28.26 -1.71 11.36
C LEU A 83 -27.90 -2.69 10.25
N ASP A 84 -27.92 -2.24 8.99
CA ASP A 84 -27.41 -3.06 7.91
C ASP A 84 -25.94 -3.45 8.22
N TYR A 85 -25.51 -4.63 7.75
CA TYR A 85 -24.18 -5.17 8.05
C TYR A 85 -23.09 -4.13 7.81
N TYR A 86 -23.20 -3.40 6.70
CA TYR A 86 -22.28 -2.34 6.29
C TYR A 86 -22.15 -1.24 7.36
N SER A 87 -23.27 -0.69 7.83
CA SER A 87 -23.27 0.37 8.84
C SER A 87 -22.56 -0.06 10.12
N LEU A 88 -22.71 -1.32 10.53
CA LEU A 88 -22.03 -1.87 11.71
C LEU A 88 -20.55 -2.13 11.45
N ALA A 89 -20.21 -2.76 10.33
CA ALA A 89 -18.85 -3.13 9.94
C ALA A 89 -17.93 -1.90 9.83
N PHE A 90 -18.43 -0.80 9.26
CA PHE A 90 -17.68 0.44 9.07
C PHE A 90 -17.95 1.50 10.15
N SER A 91 -18.64 1.14 11.24
CA SER A 91 -18.94 2.06 12.34
C SER A 91 -17.69 2.68 12.97
N ARG A 92 -16.55 1.97 12.98
CA ARG A 92 -15.27 2.47 13.50
C ARG A 92 -14.60 3.53 12.63
N ASN A 93 -15.06 3.71 11.39
CA ASN A 93 -14.63 4.82 10.56
C ASN A 93 -15.30 6.14 11.00
N GLN A 94 -16.42 6.06 11.72
CA GLN A 94 -17.13 7.23 12.24
C GLN A 94 -16.22 7.98 13.22
N GLY A 95 -15.96 9.25 12.90
CA GLY A 95 -14.99 10.11 13.62
C GLY A 95 -13.83 10.56 12.73
N VAL A 96 -13.45 9.75 11.74
CA VAL A 96 -12.57 10.15 10.63
C VAL A 96 -13.39 10.45 9.38
N LEU A 97 -14.43 9.66 9.12
CA LEU A 97 -15.42 9.83 8.05
C LEU A 97 -16.79 10.11 8.68
N SER A 98 -17.51 11.10 8.15
CA SER A 98 -18.92 11.28 8.51
C SER A 98 -19.78 10.16 7.90
N ARG A 99 -20.98 9.95 8.42
CA ARG A 99 -21.93 8.96 7.85
C ARG A 99 -22.24 9.25 6.38
N LEU A 100 -22.42 10.52 6.02
CA LEU A 100 -22.66 10.93 4.63
C LEU A 100 -21.46 10.62 3.72
N GLU A 101 -20.23 10.83 4.20
CA GLU A 101 -19.04 10.47 3.44
C GLU A 101 -18.88 8.96 3.31
N GLN A 102 -19.19 8.19 4.36
CA GLN A 102 -19.17 6.73 4.31
C GLN A 102 -20.19 6.19 3.32
N GLU A 103 -21.38 6.81 3.24
CA GLU A 103 -22.40 6.46 2.24
C GLU A 103 -21.97 6.85 0.82
N ARG A 104 -21.31 8.00 0.65
CA ARG A 104 -20.69 8.35 -0.65
C ARG A 104 -19.66 7.31 -1.06
N LEU A 105 -18.76 6.91 -0.16
CA LEU A 105 -17.77 5.87 -0.46
C LEU A 105 -18.40 4.52 -0.78
N ARG A 106 -19.53 4.17 -0.15
CA ARG A 106 -20.27 2.94 -0.47
C ARG A 106 -20.62 2.87 -1.96
N ASN A 107 -21.02 4.00 -2.54
CA ASN A 107 -21.59 4.08 -3.89
C ASN A 107 -20.58 4.43 -5.00
N VAL A 108 -19.31 4.75 -4.68
CA VAL A 108 -18.29 5.01 -5.71
C VAL A 108 -17.68 3.72 -6.22
N CYS A 109 -17.27 3.76 -7.48
CA CYS A 109 -16.58 2.66 -8.17
C CYS A 109 -15.11 3.00 -8.43
N VAL A 110 -14.19 2.10 -8.03
CA VAL A 110 -12.75 2.27 -8.24
C VAL A 110 -12.23 1.26 -9.26
N GLY A 111 -11.48 1.74 -10.26
CA GLY A 111 -10.74 0.89 -11.19
C GLY A 111 -9.33 0.59 -10.69
N ILE A 112 -8.91 -0.68 -10.69
CA ILE A 112 -7.56 -1.11 -10.33
C ILE A 112 -7.04 -2.10 -11.40
N PRO A 113 -6.25 -1.63 -12.36
CA PRO A 113 -5.69 -2.43 -13.44
C PRO A 113 -4.44 -3.15 -12.91
N GLY A 114 -4.43 -4.48 -12.90
CA GLY A 114 -3.38 -5.31 -12.30
C GLY A 114 -3.66 -5.65 -10.84
N MET A 115 -3.59 -6.94 -10.50
CA MET A 115 -3.67 -7.51 -9.15
C MET A 115 -2.33 -8.15 -8.79
N GLY A 116 -1.23 -7.40 -8.98
CA GLY A 116 0.06 -7.74 -8.40
C GLY A 116 0.13 -7.40 -6.91
N SER A 117 1.35 -7.28 -6.37
CA SER A 117 1.55 -6.83 -5.00
C SER A 117 0.86 -5.48 -4.73
N MET A 118 1.00 -4.52 -5.63
CA MET A 118 0.39 -3.19 -5.46
C MET A 118 -1.14 -3.21 -5.56
N GLY A 119 -1.68 -3.71 -6.67
CA GLY A 119 -3.13 -3.73 -6.89
C GLY A 119 -3.90 -4.48 -5.81
N SER A 120 -3.37 -5.61 -5.32
CA SER A 120 -4.01 -6.38 -4.26
C SER A 120 -4.04 -5.63 -2.92
N HIS A 121 -2.96 -4.94 -2.53
CA HIS A 121 -2.98 -4.08 -1.34
C HIS A 121 -3.92 -2.88 -1.52
N HIS A 122 -3.95 -2.25 -2.70
CA HIS A 122 -4.88 -1.16 -3.00
C HIS A 122 -6.33 -1.58 -2.83
N LEU A 123 -6.73 -2.68 -3.46
CA LEU A 123 -8.08 -3.23 -3.38
C LEU A 123 -8.48 -3.51 -1.93
N MET A 124 -7.66 -4.24 -1.18
CA MET A 124 -7.97 -4.60 0.21
C MET A 124 -8.06 -3.39 1.13
N THR A 125 -7.20 -2.40 0.90
CA THR A 125 -7.19 -1.18 1.72
C THR A 125 -8.46 -0.37 1.47
N LEU A 126 -8.83 -0.17 0.20
CA LEU A 126 -10.02 0.59 -0.20
C LEU A 126 -11.33 -0.13 0.16
N ALA A 127 -11.40 -1.45 0.01
CA ALA A 127 -12.55 -2.23 0.45
C ALA A 127 -12.77 -2.07 1.96
N ARG A 128 -11.69 -2.03 2.74
CA ARG A 128 -11.73 -1.79 4.20
C ARG A 128 -12.00 -0.34 4.59
N THR A 129 -11.95 0.63 3.67
CA THR A 129 -12.48 1.98 3.91
C THR A 129 -13.98 2.08 3.62
N GLY A 130 -14.61 0.99 3.18
CA GLY A 130 -16.05 0.90 2.88
C GLY A 130 -16.43 1.24 1.44
N ILE A 131 -15.46 1.26 0.52
CA ILE A 131 -15.81 1.28 -0.91
C ILE A 131 -16.33 -0.11 -1.29
N CYS A 132 -17.49 -0.16 -1.95
CA CYS A 132 -18.11 -1.43 -2.33
C CYS A 132 -17.91 -1.79 -3.81
N HIS A 133 -17.79 -0.80 -4.70
CA HIS A 133 -17.75 -1.08 -6.14
C HIS A 133 -16.32 -1.05 -6.70
N PHE A 134 -15.91 -2.12 -7.38
CA PHE A 134 -14.59 -2.20 -8.00
C PHE A 134 -14.66 -2.75 -9.42
N ARG A 135 -13.71 -2.31 -10.25
CA ARG A 135 -13.37 -2.96 -11.51
C ARG A 135 -11.90 -3.32 -11.44
N ILE A 136 -11.61 -4.62 -11.46
CA ILE A 136 -10.25 -5.13 -11.30
C ILE A 136 -9.85 -5.95 -12.51
N ALA A 137 -8.57 -5.94 -12.85
CA ALA A 137 -8.05 -6.72 -13.96
C ALA A 137 -6.76 -7.44 -13.57
N ASP A 138 -6.64 -8.73 -13.87
CA ASP A 138 -5.38 -9.45 -13.89
C ASP A 138 -5.57 -10.78 -14.62
N PHE A 139 -4.63 -11.11 -15.50
CA PHE A 139 -4.67 -12.32 -16.31
C PHE A 139 -3.70 -13.40 -15.80
N LYS A 140 -2.94 -13.13 -14.73
CA LYS A 140 -1.93 -14.03 -14.17
C LYS A 140 -2.49 -14.82 -12.99
N ASP A 141 -2.01 -16.04 -12.86
CA ASP A 141 -2.27 -16.88 -11.70
C ASP A 141 -1.29 -16.61 -10.55
N PHE A 142 -1.64 -17.08 -9.36
CA PHE A 142 -0.74 -17.09 -8.21
C PHE A 142 0.41 -18.07 -8.38
N ASP A 143 1.61 -17.56 -8.14
CA ASP A 143 2.86 -18.31 -8.05
C ASP A 143 3.49 -18.09 -6.66
N VAL A 144 4.36 -19.00 -6.24
CA VAL A 144 5.09 -18.99 -4.98
C VAL A 144 5.85 -17.68 -4.77
N VAL A 145 6.42 -17.10 -5.84
CA VAL A 145 7.10 -15.80 -5.78
C VAL A 145 6.20 -14.66 -5.29
N ASN A 146 4.87 -14.81 -5.39
CA ASN A 146 3.92 -13.81 -4.93
C ASN A 146 3.73 -13.81 -3.42
N MET A 147 4.10 -14.88 -2.70
CA MET A 147 3.96 -15.01 -1.24
C MET A 147 4.68 -13.88 -0.47
N ALA A 148 5.76 -13.35 -1.02
CA ALA A 148 6.57 -12.34 -0.36
C ALA A 148 5.87 -10.97 -0.21
N ALA A 149 4.90 -10.64 -1.07
CA ALA A 149 4.37 -9.28 -1.15
C ALA A 149 2.90 -9.15 -1.57
N HIS A 150 2.31 -10.15 -2.24
CA HIS A 150 0.91 -10.08 -2.66
C HIS A 150 -0.02 -10.41 -1.48
N CYS A 151 -0.99 -9.53 -1.18
CA CYS A 151 -1.78 -9.64 0.05
C CYS A 151 -2.76 -10.84 0.08
N GLY A 152 -3.18 -11.32 -1.09
CA GLY A 152 -4.01 -12.50 -1.24
C GLY A 152 -3.26 -13.82 -1.43
N ALA A 153 -1.92 -13.82 -1.47
CA ALA A 153 -1.16 -15.04 -1.70
C ALA A 153 -1.16 -15.92 -0.43
N GLU A 154 -1.61 -17.16 -0.59
CA GLU A 154 -1.63 -18.20 0.44
C GLU A 154 -1.54 -19.57 -0.25
N GLY A 155 -1.00 -20.59 0.43
CA GLY A 155 -0.77 -21.91 -0.17
C GLY A 155 -1.96 -22.47 -0.98
N PRO A 156 -3.21 -22.40 -0.45
CA PRO A 156 -4.40 -22.90 -1.15
C PRO A 156 -4.80 -22.17 -2.44
N VAL A 157 -4.24 -20.99 -2.75
CA VAL A 157 -4.63 -20.24 -3.95
C VAL A 157 -3.63 -20.32 -5.11
N LEU A 158 -2.53 -21.06 -4.93
CA LEU A 158 -1.55 -21.28 -6.00
C LEU A 158 -2.21 -21.87 -7.25
N GLY A 159 -1.83 -21.34 -8.43
CA GLY A 159 -2.41 -21.73 -9.72
C GLY A 159 -3.81 -21.19 -10.01
N ARG A 160 -4.37 -20.34 -9.14
CA ARG A 160 -5.66 -19.66 -9.40
C ARG A 160 -5.44 -18.23 -9.87
N ASN A 161 -6.36 -17.71 -10.68
CA ASN A 161 -6.32 -16.33 -11.17
C ASN A 161 -6.32 -15.32 -10.01
N LYS A 162 -5.41 -14.34 -10.08
CA LYS A 162 -5.23 -13.33 -9.04
C LYS A 162 -6.45 -12.47 -8.82
N ALA A 163 -7.08 -11.99 -9.88
CA ALA A 163 -8.22 -11.09 -9.79
C ALA A 163 -9.46 -11.79 -9.22
N GLU A 164 -9.73 -13.03 -9.65
CA GLU A 164 -10.85 -13.84 -9.14
C GLU A 164 -10.71 -14.12 -7.63
N VAL A 165 -9.55 -14.61 -7.19
CA VAL A 165 -9.29 -14.86 -5.76
C VAL A 165 -9.40 -13.57 -4.94
N MET A 166 -8.93 -12.45 -5.48
CA MET A 166 -9.03 -11.17 -4.80
C MET A 166 -10.48 -10.69 -4.70
N ALA A 167 -11.32 -10.92 -5.72
CA ALA A 167 -12.75 -10.65 -5.64
C ALA A 167 -13.43 -11.48 -4.55
N GLU A 168 -13.16 -12.79 -4.50
CA GLU A 168 -13.68 -13.66 -3.44
C GLU A 168 -13.28 -13.17 -2.04
N LYS A 169 -12.02 -12.76 -1.86
CA LYS A 169 -11.52 -12.26 -0.57
C LYS A 169 -12.20 -10.96 -0.16
N VAL A 170 -12.44 -10.04 -1.10
CA VAL A 170 -13.16 -8.79 -0.83
C VAL A 170 -14.62 -9.05 -0.44
N THR A 171 -15.33 -9.92 -1.17
CA THR A 171 -16.72 -10.27 -0.86
C THR A 171 -16.85 -10.93 0.52
N ARG A 172 -15.84 -11.70 0.97
CA ARG A 172 -15.81 -12.22 2.35
C ARG A 172 -15.59 -11.14 3.43
N ILE A 173 -14.94 -10.04 3.09
CA ILE A 173 -14.73 -8.90 4.00
C ILE A 173 -15.96 -8.02 4.06
N ASN A 174 -16.61 -7.80 2.91
CA ASN A 174 -17.76 -6.94 2.76
C ASN A 174 -18.75 -7.60 1.79
N PRO A 175 -19.83 -8.22 2.29
CA PRO A 175 -20.85 -8.85 1.45
C PRO A 175 -21.55 -7.88 0.48
N ASP A 176 -21.51 -6.57 0.77
CA ASP A 176 -22.05 -5.53 -0.11
C ASP A 176 -21.11 -5.18 -1.27
N ALA A 177 -19.89 -5.74 -1.29
CA ALA A 177 -18.93 -5.47 -2.34
C ALA A 177 -19.36 -6.09 -3.67
N ASN A 178 -19.30 -5.28 -4.72
CA ASN A 178 -19.61 -5.68 -6.10
C ASN A 178 -18.40 -5.39 -6.98
N LEU A 179 -17.80 -6.46 -7.52
CA LEU A 179 -16.60 -6.39 -8.33
C LEU A 179 -16.90 -6.87 -9.75
N THR A 180 -16.46 -6.11 -10.75
CA THR A 180 -16.33 -6.61 -12.13
C THR A 180 -14.88 -7.03 -12.35
N VAL A 181 -14.68 -8.30 -12.72
CA VAL A 181 -13.36 -8.89 -12.94
C VAL A 181 -13.07 -8.97 -14.43
N PHE A 182 -11.87 -8.53 -14.83
CA PHE A 182 -11.34 -8.63 -16.18
C PHE A 182 -10.12 -9.57 -16.17
N ASN A 183 -10.28 -10.77 -16.73
CA ASN A 183 -9.23 -11.78 -16.77
C ASN A 183 -8.30 -11.67 -17.99
N GLU A 184 -8.46 -10.61 -18.79
CA GLU A 184 -7.66 -10.33 -19.97
C GLU A 184 -6.69 -9.16 -19.71
N PRO A 185 -5.53 -9.13 -20.40
CA PRO A 185 -4.69 -7.94 -20.42
C PRO A 185 -5.47 -6.71 -20.90
N ILE A 186 -5.21 -5.56 -20.27
CA ILE A 186 -5.77 -4.28 -20.74
C ILE A 186 -5.19 -3.95 -22.11
N SER A 187 -6.08 -3.69 -23.07
CA SER A 187 -5.76 -3.38 -24.46
C SER A 187 -6.75 -2.38 -25.04
N ASP A 188 -6.52 -1.91 -26.27
CA ASP A 188 -7.40 -0.93 -26.92
C ASP A 188 -8.85 -1.42 -27.06
N SER A 189 -9.07 -2.73 -27.18
CA SER A 189 -10.41 -3.31 -27.34
C SER A 189 -11.23 -3.33 -26.05
N ASN A 190 -10.60 -3.38 -24.87
CA ASN A 190 -11.30 -3.53 -23.60
C ASN A 190 -11.12 -2.35 -22.62
N VAL A 191 -10.20 -1.42 -22.88
CA VAL A 191 -9.89 -0.31 -21.97
C VAL A 191 -11.10 0.58 -21.65
N ASP A 192 -11.98 0.84 -22.63
CA ASP A 192 -13.19 1.64 -22.38
C ASP A 192 -14.20 0.90 -21.51
N ALA A 193 -14.36 -0.41 -21.74
CA ALA A 193 -15.21 -1.26 -20.91
C ALA A 193 -14.66 -1.35 -19.48
N PHE A 194 -13.34 -1.46 -19.31
CA PHE A 194 -12.69 -1.43 -17.99
C PHE A 194 -12.93 -0.11 -17.27
N LEU A 195 -12.76 1.02 -17.97
CA LEU A 195 -12.92 2.36 -17.39
C LEU A 195 -14.40 2.74 -17.17
N LYS A 196 -15.37 2.05 -17.76
CA LYS A 196 -16.80 2.42 -17.67
C LYS A 196 -17.29 2.51 -16.22
N GLY A 197 -17.85 3.66 -15.84
CA GLY A 197 -18.48 3.88 -14.52
C GLY A 197 -17.53 4.07 -13.34
N ILE A 198 -16.21 3.93 -13.51
CA ILE A 198 -15.27 4.20 -12.42
C ILE A 198 -15.18 5.71 -12.16
N HIS A 199 -15.00 6.08 -10.89
CA HIS A 199 -14.84 7.45 -10.44
C HIS A 199 -13.36 7.84 -10.34
N ILE A 200 -12.48 6.87 -10.10
CA ILE A 200 -11.04 7.05 -10.00
C ILE A 200 -10.31 5.78 -10.42
N LEU A 201 -9.12 5.94 -11.00
CA LEU A 201 -8.22 4.84 -11.35
C LEU A 201 -7.03 4.82 -10.37
N ILE A 202 -6.72 3.67 -9.80
CA ILE A 202 -5.53 3.46 -8.95
C ILE A 202 -4.62 2.50 -9.68
N ASP A 203 -3.42 2.92 -10.07
CA ASP A 203 -2.48 2.10 -10.84
C ASP A 203 -2.00 0.90 -10.01
N GLY A 204 -2.36 -0.30 -10.45
CA GLY A 204 -1.88 -1.59 -9.93
C GLY A 204 -1.07 -2.38 -10.95
N LEU A 205 -0.72 -1.76 -12.09
CA LEU A 205 -0.06 -2.42 -13.21
C LEU A 205 1.35 -2.81 -12.84
N ASP A 206 1.85 -3.83 -13.53
CA ASP A 206 3.23 -4.22 -13.43
C ASP A 206 4.15 -3.04 -13.82
N MET A 207 5.25 -2.92 -13.10
CA MET A 207 6.26 -1.89 -13.37
C MET A 207 6.72 -1.94 -14.83
N PHE A 208 6.85 -3.15 -15.38
CA PHE A 208 7.43 -3.46 -16.68
C PHE A 208 6.43 -3.42 -17.86
N THR A 209 5.30 -2.73 -17.71
CA THR A 209 4.30 -2.54 -18.77
C THR A 209 4.07 -1.06 -19.11
N PRO A 210 5.09 -0.35 -19.64
CA PRO A 210 4.99 1.08 -19.92
C PRO A 210 3.91 1.39 -20.97
N ASP A 211 3.78 0.60 -22.03
CA ASP A 211 2.82 0.92 -23.11
C ASP A 211 1.37 0.70 -22.69
N THR A 212 1.05 -0.39 -21.96
CA THR A 212 -0.28 -0.58 -21.35
C THR A 212 -0.62 0.55 -20.38
N ARG A 213 0.36 0.99 -19.58
CA ARG A 213 0.18 2.14 -18.67
C ARG A 213 -0.11 3.43 -19.43
N ARG A 214 0.63 3.71 -20.52
CA ARG A 214 0.38 4.86 -21.39
C ARG A 214 -1.03 4.84 -21.95
N LEU A 215 -1.44 3.74 -22.59
CA LEU A 215 -2.78 3.55 -23.14
C LEU A 215 -3.86 3.87 -22.09
N LEU A 216 -3.75 3.25 -20.93
CA LEU A 216 -4.75 3.36 -19.87
C LEU A 216 -4.82 4.77 -19.29
N TYR A 217 -3.68 5.41 -19.05
CA TYR A 217 -3.61 6.77 -18.50
C TYR A 217 -4.21 7.79 -19.46
N HIS A 218 -3.83 7.73 -20.75
CA HIS A 218 -4.40 8.60 -21.78
C HIS A 218 -5.91 8.43 -21.88
N ARG A 219 -6.40 7.18 -21.86
CA ARG A 219 -7.84 6.92 -21.93
C ARG A 219 -8.58 7.40 -20.68
N ALA A 220 -8.02 7.19 -19.49
CA ALA A 220 -8.59 7.65 -18.24
C ALA A 220 -8.67 9.18 -18.17
N GLN A 221 -7.59 9.89 -18.53
CA GLN A 221 -7.58 11.36 -18.54
C GLN A 221 -8.57 11.95 -19.55
N ARG A 222 -8.68 11.37 -20.76
CA ARG A 222 -9.68 11.78 -21.76
C ARG A 222 -11.11 11.63 -21.26
N GLN A 223 -11.36 10.65 -20.39
CA GLN A 223 -12.65 10.42 -19.74
C GLN A 223 -12.82 11.22 -18.44
N GLY A 224 -11.95 12.19 -18.16
CA GLY A 224 -12.08 13.07 -17.00
C GLY A 224 -11.70 12.43 -15.66
N LYS A 225 -10.92 11.34 -15.67
CA LYS A 225 -10.58 10.57 -14.46
C LYS A 225 -9.22 10.94 -13.89
N TYR A 226 -9.16 10.98 -12.57
CA TYR A 226 -7.89 10.98 -11.85
C TYR A 226 -7.24 9.60 -11.92
N VAL A 227 -5.92 9.60 -12.01
CA VAL A 227 -5.10 8.39 -11.89
C VAL A 227 -4.11 8.57 -10.74
N ILE A 228 -4.13 7.66 -9.77
CA ILE A 228 -3.17 7.64 -8.66
C ILE A 228 -2.13 6.55 -8.92
N LEU A 229 -0.85 6.96 -8.96
CA LEU A 229 0.29 6.07 -8.97
C LEU A 229 0.97 6.11 -7.61
N ALA A 230 0.91 5.01 -6.88
CA ALA A 230 1.77 4.80 -5.73
C ALA A 230 2.64 3.57 -5.96
N ALA A 231 3.94 3.70 -5.76
CA ALA A 231 4.89 2.65 -6.10
C ALA A 231 5.87 2.40 -4.94
N PRO A 232 6.19 1.13 -4.65
CA PRO A 232 7.15 0.78 -3.62
C PRO A 232 8.56 1.13 -4.11
N ALA A 233 9.40 1.60 -3.19
CA ALA A 233 10.76 2.01 -3.49
C ALA A 233 11.66 1.70 -2.29
N GLY A 234 12.31 0.51 -2.30
CA GLY A 234 13.04 0.00 -1.15
C GLY A 234 12.10 -0.30 0.03
N PHE A 235 12.31 0.37 1.17
CA PHE A 235 11.38 0.41 2.31
C PHE A 235 10.33 1.52 2.21
N GLY A 236 10.52 2.45 1.27
CA GLY A 236 9.66 3.62 1.08
C GLY A 236 8.61 3.44 0.00
N ALA A 237 7.88 4.52 -0.25
CA ALA A 237 6.87 4.61 -1.30
C ALA A 237 6.88 5.99 -1.95
N ALA A 238 6.74 6.00 -3.28
CA ALA A 238 6.49 7.19 -4.06
C ALA A 238 5.00 7.32 -4.39
N LEU A 239 4.52 8.55 -4.54
CA LEU A 239 3.14 8.88 -4.86
C LEU A 239 3.12 10.02 -5.89
N GLN A 240 2.35 9.83 -6.95
CA GLN A 240 2.07 10.79 -8.00
C GLN A 240 0.59 10.70 -8.40
N ILE A 241 -0.03 11.84 -8.67
CA ILE A 241 -1.45 11.91 -9.06
C ILE A 241 -1.53 12.61 -10.41
N PHE A 242 -2.19 11.98 -11.37
CA PHE A 242 -2.45 12.55 -12.68
C PHE A 242 -3.90 13.05 -12.69
N ALA A 243 -4.07 14.36 -12.84
CA ALA A 243 -5.38 14.98 -12.91
C ALA A 243 -5.91 14.96 -14.35
N PRO A 244 -7.25 14.92 -14.53
CA PRO A 244 -7.84 15.24 -15.82
C PRO A 244 -7.50 16.69 -16.19
N GLY A 245 -7.07 16.92 -17.44
CA GLY A 245 -6.61 18.22 -17.91
C GLY A 245 -5.24 18.68 -17.37
N GLY A 246 -4.58 17.86 -16.54
CA GLY A 246 -3.19 18.08 -16.13
C GLY A 246 -2.18 17.50 -17.13
N LEU A 247 -0.90 17.47 -16.74
CA LEU A 247 0.13 16.80 -17.54
C LEU A 247 -0.23 15.33 -17.75
N SER A 248 -0.06 14.85 -18.97
CA SER A 248 -0.13 13.44 -19.31
C SER A 248 1.10 12.68 -18.78
N LEU A 249 0.98 11.34 -18.73
CA LEU A 249 2.10 10.46 -18.43
C LEU A 249 3.29 10.73 -19.37
N ASP A 250 3.00 10.92 -20.66
CA ASP A 250 4.00 11.14 -21.69
C ASP A 250 4.69 12.49 -21.54
N GLU A 251 3.96 13.55 -21.21
CA GLU A 251 4.58 14.85 -20.95
C GLU A 251 5.44 14.85 -19.70
N PHE A 252 4.96 14.20 -18.63
CA PHE A 252 5.66 14.19 -17.34
C PHE A 252 6.94 13.33 -17.39
N TYR A 253 6.88 12.12 -17.94
CA TYR A 253 8.03 11.23 -18.06
C TYR A 253 8.82 11.42 -19.37
N GLY A 254 8.32 12.24 -20.29
CA GLY A 254 8.90 12.45 -21.60
C GLY A 254 8.75 11.24 -22.52
N PHE A 255 7.69 10.44 -22.40
CA PHE A 255 7.48 9.29 -23.28
C PHE A 255 7.16 9.71 -24.73
N ARG A 256 7.53 8.83 -25.66
CA ARG A 256 7.39 8.94 -27.11
C ARG A 256 7.23 7.53 -27.67
N ASP A 257 6.56 7.41 -28.79
CA ASP A 257 6.22 6.10 -29.36
C ASP A 257 7.46 5.38 -29.88
N GLU A 258 8.42 6.10 -30.45
CA GLU A 258 9.63 5.56 -31.07
C GLU A 258 10.71 5.16 -30.06
N MET A 259 10.51 5.44 -28.76
CA MET A 259 11.50 5.12 -27.75
C MET A 259 11.55 3.64 -27.42
N SER A 260 12.77 3.15 -27.18
CA SER A 260 13.01 1.80 -26.71
C SER A 260 12.32 1.56 -25.36
N TYR A 261 12.04 0.30 -25.09
CA TYR A 261 11.45 -0.15 -23.84
C TYR A 261 12.33 0.25 -22.64
N GLU A 262 13.64 0.02 -22.72
CA GLU A 262 14.63 0.31 -21.69
C GLU A 262 14.67 1.80 -21.38
N GLU A 263 14.59 2.65 -22.40
CA GLU A 263 14.58 4.09 -22.23
C GLU A 263 13.30 4.57 -21.51
N LYS A 264 12.13 4.04 -21.90
CA LYS A 264 10.86 4.31 -21.21
C LYS A 264 10.95 3.88 -19.74
N MET A 265 11.49 2.68 -19.48
CA MET A 265 11.65 2.15 -18.12
C MET A 265 12.58 3.01 -17.26
N LEU A 266 13.73 3.41 -17.80
CA LEU A 266 14.69 4.26 -17.08
C LEU A 266 14.11 5.64 -16.76
N ARG A 267 13.44 6.28 -17.74
CA ARG A 267 12.76 7.57 -17.51
C ARG A 267 11.68 7.43 -16.45
N PHE A 268 10.91 6.34 -16.46
CA PHE A 268 9.90 6.07 -15.45
C PHE A 268 10.49 5.95 -14.05
N LEU A 269 11.51 5.11 -13.85
CA LEU A 269 12.17 4.90 -12.56
C LEU A 269 12.71 6.21 -11.96
N VAL A 270 13.43 6.97 -12.78
CA VAL A 270 14.05 8.24 -12.38
C VAL A 270 12.99 9.32 -12.11
N GLY A 271 11.92 9.37 -12.91
CA GLY A 271 10.79 10.30 -12.76
C GLY A 271 9.88 9.98 -11.58
N LEU A 272 9.72 8.70 -11.24
CA LEU A 272 8.88 8.23 -10.15
C LEU A 272 9.49 8.58 -8.79
N THR A 273 10.81 8.51 -8.69
CA THR A 273 11.56 8.77 -7.46
C THR A 273 12.70 9.77 -7.67
N PRO A 274 12.43 11.06 -8.01
CA PRO A 274 13.49 12.02 -8.35
C PRO A 274 14.53 12.23 -7.25
N GLY A 275 14.13 12.04 -5.99
CA GLY A 275 15.02 12.13 -4.83
C GLY A 275 15.88 10.89 -4.56
N GLY A 276 15.63 9.77 -5.24
CA GLY A 276 16.47 8.56 -5.22
C GLY A 276 16.78 8.00 -3.83
N MET A 277 15.90 8.17 -2.83
CA MET A 277 16.24 7.88 -1.43
C MET A 277 16.63 6.42 -1.18
N HIS A 278 15.92 5.49 -1.81
CA HIS A 278 16.14 4.05 -1.66
C HIS A 278 17.49 3.56 -2.22
N TYR A 279 18.06 4.26 -3.20
CA TYR A 279 19.38 3.91 -3.76
C TYR A 279 20.52 3.98 -2.72
N ARG A 280 20.29 4.60 -1.56
CA ARG A 280 21.26 4.67 -0.46
C ARG A 280 21.49 3.33 0.24
N TYR A 281 20.54 2.40 0.14
CA TYR A 281 20.60 1.10 0.82
C TYR A 281 20.25 -0.08 -0.09
N MET A 282 19.69 0.17 -1.28
CA MET A 282 19.48 -0.88 -2.26
C MET A 282 20.81 -1.32 -2.90
N ARG A 283 20.96 -2.62 -3.12
CA ARG A 283 22.11 -3.17 -3.86
C ARG A 283 22.02 -2.74 -5.33
N LYS A 284 23.15 -2.31 -5.90
CA LYS A 284 23.22 -1.70 -7.24
C LYS A 284 22.73 -2.62 -8.38
N ASN A 285 22.89 -3.94 -8.24
CA ASN A 285 22.52 -4.93 -9.25
C ASN A 285 21.34 -5.80 -8.79
N SER A 286 20.39 -5.20 -8.07
CA SER A 286 19.24 -5.93 -7.52
C SER A 286 18.06 -6.02 -8.48
N ILE A 287 18.08 -5.25 -9.56
CA ILE A 287 17.06 -5.31 -10.61
C ILE A 287 17.54 -6.30 -11.66
N ASP A 288 16.77 -7.36 -11.88
CA ASP A 288 17.01 -8.28 -12.99
C ASP A 288 16.17 -7.83 -14.18
N TRP A 289 16.87 -7.28 -15.18
CA TRP A 289 16.27 -6.75 -16.40
C TRP A 289 15.88 -7.85 -17.39
N THR A 290 16.49 -9.04 -17.29
CA THR A 290 16.24 -10.17 -18.18
C THR A 290 14.89 -10.80 -17.86
N ILE A 291 14.67 -11.10 -16.58
CA ILE A 291 13.40 -11.69 -16.11
C ILE A 291 12.37 -10.63 -15.69
N ARG A 292 12.73 -9.34 -15.77
CA ARG A 292 11.87 -8.20 -15.44
C ARG A 292 11.32 -8.30 -14.01
N VAL A 293 12.21 -8.40 -13.03
CA VAL A 293 11.87 -8.47 -11.61
C VAL A 293 12.54 -7.33 -10.85
N MET A 294 11.74 -6.61 -10.06
CA MET A 294 12.24 -5.61 -9.11
C MET A 294 12.12 -6.12 -7.66
N PRO A 295 13.16 -5.91 -6.83
CA PRO A 295 13.08 -6.19 -5.41
C PRO A 295 11.92 -5.41 -4.78
N THR A 296 11.02 -6.13 -4.15
CA THR A 296 9.80 -5.55 -3.60
C THR A 296 9.60 -6.07 -2.19
N LEU A 297 9.49 -5.15 -1.23
CA LEU A 297 9.13 -5.47 0.15
C LEU A 297 7.63 -5.24 0.38
N SER A 298 6.99 -6.17 1.07
CA SER A 298 5.59 -6.03 1.49
C SER A 298 5.36 -4.76 2.32
N ILE A 299 6.35 -4.36 3.14
CA ILE A 299 6.33 -3.09 3.90
C ILE A 299 6.08 -1.89 2.97
N ALA A 300 6.87 -1.80 1.91
CA ALA A 300 6.77 -0.71 0.93
C ALA A 300 5.45 -0.77 0.15
N CYS A 301 4.95 -1.96 -0.17
CA CYS A 301 3.66 -2.12 -0.84
C CYS A 301 2.49 -1.62 0.03
N ARG A 302 2.48 -2.01 1.31
CA ARG A 302 1.46 -1.55 2.27
C ARG A 302 1.54 -0.04 2.47
N LEU A 303 2.74 0.52 2.54
CA LEU A 303 2.94 1.97 2.66
C LEU A 303 2.42 2.71 1.42
N ALA A 304 2.80 2.25 0.22
CA ALA A 304 2.31 2.81 -1.03
C ALA A 304 0.79 2.71 -1.14
N SER A 305 0.19 1.59 -0.67
CA SER A 305 -1.26 1.45 -0.61
C SER A 305 -1.94 2.42 0.35
N ALA A 306 -1.37 2.65 1.53
CA ALA A 306 -1.87 3.65 2.46
C ALA A 306 -1.84 5.06 1.85
N LEU A 307 -0.76 5.42 1.14
CA LEU A 307 -0.64 6.69 0.43
C LEU A 307 -1.71 6.83 -0.67
N ALA A 308 -1.85 5.80 -1.53
CA ALA A 308 -2.84 5.81 -2.60
C ALA A 308 -4.27 5.89 -2.08
N ALA A 309 -4.63 5.07 -1.09
CA ALA A 309 -5.96 5.05 -0.52
C ALA A 309 -6.32 6.38 0.17
N THR A 310 -5.35 7.01 0.83
CA THR A 310 -5.55 8.34 1.45
C THR A 310 -5.92 9.38 0.40
N GLU A 311 -5.20 9.43 -0.73
CA GLU A 311 -5.50 10.37 -1.81
C GLU A 311 -6.77 10.01 -2.59
N ALA A 312 -7.07 8.72 -2.73
CA ALA A 312 -8.30 8.26 -3.35
C ALA A 312 -9.52 8.72 -2.55
N VAL A 313 -9.53 8.48 -1.24
CA VAL A 313 -10.59 8.95 -0.33
C VAL A 313 -10.68 10.47 -0.35
N ASN A 314 -9.54 11.17 -0.35
CA ASN A 314 -9.50 12.62 -0.46
C ASN A 314 -10.18 13.14 -1.75
N LEU A 315 -9.87 12.54 -2.90
CA LEU A 315 -10.42 12.92 -4.20
C LEU A 315 -11.91 12.58 -4.33
N LEU A 316 -12.31 11.39 -3.89
CA LEU A 316 -13.70 10.92 -3.94
C LEU A 316 -14.62 11.77 -3.05
N LEU A 317 -14.11 12.22 -1.90
CA LEU A 317 -14.86 13.05 -0.95
C LEU A 317 -14.61 14.55 -1.12
N ARG A 318 -13.64 14.94 -1.95
CA ARG A 318 -13.21 16.34 -2.20
C ARG A 318 -12.80 17.08 -0.92
N ARG A 319 -12.05 16.42 -0.03
CA ARG A 319 -11.68 16.97 1.29
C ARG A 319 -10.61 18.04 1.24
N LYS A 320 -9.65 17.93 0.32
CA LYS A 320 -8.47 18.80 0.22
C LYS A 320 -8.09 19.04 -1.23
N PRO A 321 -7.45 20.17 -1.55
CA PRO A 321 -6.87 20.41 -2.87
C PRO A 321 -5.88 19.30 -3.27
N VAL A 322 -5.96 18.85 -4.51
CA VAL A 322 -5.08 17.79 -5.02
C VAL A 322 -3.72 18.36 -5.44
N LYS A 323 -2.64 17.65 -5.10
CA LYS A 323 -1.30 17.94 -5.60
C LYS A 323 -0.96 16.99 -6.75
N ALA A 324 -1.53 17.27 -7.91
CA ALA A 324 -1.24 16.52 -9.13
C ALA A 324 0.19 16.78 -9.63
N VAL A 325 0.68 15.90 -10.51
CA VAL A 325 1.93 16.09 -11.23
C VAL A 325 1.95 17.50 -11.86
N PRO A 326 3.07 18.25 -11.75
CA PRO A 326 4.41 17.74 -11.46
C PRO A 326 4.79 17.71 -9.97
N HIS A 327 3.84 17.84 -9.03
CA HIS A 327 4.09 17.49 -7.64
C HIS A 327 4.34 15.99 -7.47
N TYR A 328 5.25 15.65 -6.56
CA TYR A 328 5.49 14.26 -6.15
C TYR A 328 5.73 14.18 -4.64
N LEU A 329 5.43 13.02 -4.08
CA LEU A 329 5.73 12.67 -2.70
C LEU A 329 6.53 11.38 -2.67
N HIS A 330 7.54 11.30 -1.81
CA HIS A 330 8.30 10.09 -1.54
C HIS A 330 8.56 10.03 -0.04
N PHE A 331 8.01 9.01 0.62
CA PHE A 331 8.24 8.76 2.03
C PHE A 331 9.03 7.48 2.21
N ASP A 332 10.14 7.56 2.94
CA ASP A 332 10.99 6.43 3.27
C ASP A 332 11.10 6.30 4.80
N PRO A 333 10.42 5.32 5.42
CA PRO A 333 10.42 5.14 6.86
C PRO A 333 11.74 4.58 7.38
N TYR A 334 12.50 3.84 6.55
CA TYR A 334 13.82 3.32 6.94
C TYR A 334 14.81 4.46 7.13
N LEU A 335 14.80 5.45 6.24
CA LEU A 335 15.58 6.66 6.38
C LEU A 335 14.93 7.74 7.26
N ARG A 336 13.68 7.49 7.71
CA ARG A 336 12.83 8.45 8.43
C ARG A 336 12.71 9.79 7.71
N LYS A 337 12.54 9.77 6.39
CA LYS A 337 12.52 10.97 5.54
C LYS A 337 11.26 11.05 4.68
N LEU A 338 10.60 12.20 4.74
CA LEU A 338 9.55 12.59 3.79
C LEU A 338 10.12 13.63 2.83
N ARG A 339 10.05 13.35 1.53
CA ARG A 339 10.33 14.32 0.47
C ARG A 339 9.04 14.67 -0.26
N LYS A 340 8.72 15.95 -0.25
CA LYS A 340 7.70 16.56 -1.12
C LYS A 340 8.43 17.42 -2.12
N GLY A 341 8.10 17.33 -3.40
CA GLY A 341 8.78 18.10 -4.43
C GLY A 341 7.87 18.53 -5.55
N TYR A 342 8.44 19.33 -6.45
CA TYR A 342 7.81 19.82 -7.66
C TYR A 342 8.83 19.70 -8.80
N LEU A 343 8.56 18.80 -9.74
CA LEU A 343 9.46 18.53 -10.85
C LEU A 343 9.08 19.39 -12.05
N TRP A 344 9.44 20.68 -12.00
CA TRP A 344 9.13 21.65 -13.05
C TRP A 344 9.56 21.14 -14.44
N LEU A 345 8.63 21.14 -15.41
CA LEU A 345 8.76 20.57 -16.76
C LEU A 345 8.95 19.04 -16.85
N GLY A 346 8.71 18.29 -15.77
CA GLY A 346 8.83 16.83 -15.74
C GLY A 346 10.21 16.36 -16.18
N TYR A 347 10.26 15.43 -17.13
CA TYR A 347 11.51 14.95 -17.73
C TYR A 347 12.36 16.04 -18.40
N ARG A 348 11.74 17.12 -18.91
CA ARG A 348 12.50 18.21 -19.57
C ARG A 348 13.29 19.06 -18.57
N ASN A 349 13.10 18.86 -17.27
CA ASN A 349 13.90 19.50 -16.24
C ASN A 349 15.41 19.18 -16.42
N PRO A 350 16.31 20.18 -16.45
CA PRO A 350 17.74 19.94 -16.64
C PRO A 350 18.36 19.00 -15.60
N ILE A 351 17.98 19.15 -14.32
CA ILE A 351 18.47 18.29 -13.23
C ILE A 351 17.97 16.86 -13.43
N GLN A 352 16.73 16.70 -13.89
CA GLN A 352 16.16 15.39 -14.16
C GLN A 352 16.83 14.70 -15.36
N ARG A 353 17.15 15.45 -16.42
CA ARG A 353 17.93 14.92 -17.55
C ARG A 353 19.32 14.48 -17.12
N LEU A 354 20.00 15.26 -16.28
CA LEU A 354 21.30 14.86 -15.71
C LEU A 354 21.18 13.57 -14.87
N ARG A 355 20.13 13.45 -14.05
CA ARG A 355 19.85 12.21 -13.30
C ARG A 355 19.59 11.02 -14.22
N TYR A 356 18.84 11.22 -15.29
CA TYR A 356 18.60 10.18 -16.29
C TYR A 356 19.91 9.74 -16.95
N LEU A 357 20.77 10.68 -17.38
CA LEU A 357 22.07 10.37 -17.97
C LEU A 357 22.96 9.59 -16.99
N TYR A 358 23.01 10.01 -15.73
CA TYR A 358 23.73 9.30 -14.68
C TYR A 358 23.18 7.88 -14.46
N ALA A 359 21.86 7.74 -14.36
CA ALA A 359 21.22 6.45 -14.17
C ALA A 359 21.44 5.52 -15.37
N ARG A 360 21.49 6.06 -16.60
CA ARG A 360 21.86 5.30 -17.81
C ARG A 360 23.27 4.72 -17.73
N LEU A 361 24.22 5.51 -17.22
CA LEU A 361 25.61 5.07 -17.07
C LEU A 361 25.81 4.04 -15.96
N VAL A 362 24.97 4.06 -14.91
CA VAL A 362 25.16 3.25 -13.70
C VAL A 362 24.28 2.00 -13.66
N LEU A 363 23.01 2.11 -14.07
CA LEU A 363 22.04 1.00 -14.01
C LEU A 363 22.02 0.13 -15.27
N PHE A 364 22.49 0.65 -16.39
CA PHE A 364 22.46 -0.01 -17.70
C PHE A 364 23.86 -0.22 -18.29
N ARG A 365 24.90 -0.25 -17.44
CA ARG A 365 26.29 -0.39 -17.87
C ARG A 365 26.59 -1.73 -18.57
N ASP A 366 25.75 -2.73 -18.33
CA ASP A 366 25.95 -4.12 -18.77
C ASP A 366 24.83 -4.63 -19.72
N ILE A 367 24.03 -3.73 -20.32
CA ILE A 367 22.90 -4.08 -21.23
C ILE A 367 23.24 -3.78 -22.71
N VAL A 368 24.46 -3.33 -23.01
CA VAL A 368 24.95 -3.12 -24.38
C VAL A 368 26.16 -3.99 -24.64
#